data_AF-R9MWX7-F1
#
_entry.id   AF-R9MWX7-F1
#
_cell.length_a   1.000
_cell.length_b   1.000
_cell.length_c   1.000
_cell.angle_alpha   90.00
_cell.angle_beta   90.00
_cell.angle_gamma   90.00
#
_symmetry.space_group_name_H-M   'P 1'
#
loop_
_entity.id
_entity.type
_entity.pdbx_description
1 polymer ?
#
loop_
_entity_poly.entity_id
_entity_poly.type
_entity_poly.pdbx_seq_one_letter_code
_entity_poly.pdbx_strand_id
1 'polypeptide(L)' 'MDLINNIISYASIAVMAFGAAIAFSGVLAIGEGKSQQNAAKQEEGMTKIVGGAIIIVAGLVLIPQIGEFITSSAK' A
#
# COMPACT_ATOMS: atom_id res chain seq x y z
N MET A 1 -20.76 17.26 2.65
CA MET A 1 -19.40 16.92 2.19
C MET A 1 -18.63 16.09 3.21
N ASP A 2 -18.95 16.15 4.52
CA ASP A 2 -18.13 15.51 5.55
C ASP A 2 -18.12 13.98 5.53
N LEU A 3 -19.25 13.33 5.21
CA LEU A 3 -19.31 11.86 5.16
C LEU A 3 -18.40 11.29 4.06
N ILE A 4 -18.45 11.84 2.85
CA ILE A 4 -17.65 11.38 1.70
C ILE A 4 -16.15 11.61 1.98
N ASN A 5 -15.79 12.77 2.50
CA ASN A 5 -14.41 13.08 2.87
C ASN A 5 -13.88 12.13 3.97
N ASN A 6 -14.71 11.81 4.97
CA ASN A 6 -14.34 10.84 6.00
C ASN A 6 -14.14 9.43 5.43
N ILE A 7 -15.01 8.99 4.51
CA ILE A 7 -14.88 7.69 3.83
C ILE A 7 -13.58 7.63 3.03
N ILE A 8 -13.27 8.67 2.25
CA ILE A 8 -12.03 8.75 1.46
C ILE A 8 -10.81 8.73 2.38
N SER A 9 -10.86 9.45 3.51
CA SER A 9 -9.77 9.48 4.48
C SER A 9 -9.54 8.11 5.11
N TYR A 10 -10.59 7.40 5.53
CA TYR A 10 -10.46 6.05 6.07
C TYR A 10 -9.98 5.04 5.03
N ALA A 11 -10.44 5.16 3.78
CA ALA A 11 -9.99 4.32 2.68
C ALA A 11 -8.49 4.54 2.39
N SER A 12 -8.04 5.80 2.39
CA SER A 12 -6.64 6.16 2.20
C SER A 12 -5.77 5.53 3.30
N ILE A 13 -6.17 5.67 4.57
CA ILE A 13 -5.46 5.05 5.70
C ILE A 13 -5.43 3.52 5.59
N ALA A 14 -6.56 2.89 5.24
CA ALA A 14 -6.64 1.44 5.10
C ALA A 14 -5.72 0.90 4.00
N VAL A 15 -5.69 1.56 2.84
CA VAL A 15 -4.81 1.19 1.72
C VAL A 15 -3.35 1.36 2.11
N MET A 16 -2.99 2.46 2.78
CA MET A 16 -1.62 2.66 3.28
C MET A 16 -1.21 1.59 4.29
N ALA A 17 -2.08 1.28 5.27
CA ALA A 17 -1.82 0.25 6.27
C ALA A 17 -1.63 -1.13 5.62
N PHE A 18 -2.43 -1.45 4.60
CA PHE A 18 -2.26 -2.68 3.83
C PHE A 18 -0.91 -2.72 3.10
N GLY A 19 -0.52 -1.63 2.42
CA GLY A 19 0.79 -1.52 1.78
C GLY A 19 1.95 -1.67 2.77
N ALA A 20 1.83 -1.09 3.96
CA ALA A 20 2.81 -1.24 5.04
C ALA A 20 2.93 -2.69 5.54
N ALA A 21 1.80 -3.39 5.69
CA ALA A 21 1.79 -4.80 6.07
C ALA A 21 2.46 -5.69 5.01
N ILE A 22 2.19 -5.45 3.73
CA ILE A 22 2.85 -6.15 2.61
C ILE A 22 4.36 -5.90 2.64
N ALA A 23 4.78 -4.64 2.77
CA ALA A 23 6.21 -4.29 2.82
C ALA A 23 6.90 -4.95 4.02
N PHE A 24 6.26 -4.94 5.20
CA PHE A 24 6.78 -5.61 6.39
C PHE A 24 6.95 -7.12 6.18
N SER A 25 5.98 -7.78 5.54
CA SER A 25 6.11 -9.20 5.19
C SER A 25 7.29 -9.47 4.24
N GLY A 26 7.62 -8.51 3.38
CA GLY A 26 8.78 -8.57 2.52
C GLY A 26 10.10 -8.51 3.28
N VAL A 27 10.19 -7.67 4.32
CA VAL A 27 11.36 -7.61 5.20
C VAL A 27 11.60 -8.95 5.90
N LEU A 28 10.54 -9.60 6.37
CA LEU A 28 10.62 -10.94 6.97
C LEU A 28 11.13 -11.98 5.96
N ALA A 29 10.61 -11.96 4.73
CA ALA A 29 11.03 -12.87 3.66
C ALA A 29 12.51 -12.68 3.27
N ILE A 30 13.03 -11.46 3.25
CA ILE A 30 14.47 -11.21 3.05
C ILE A 30 15.29 -11.80 4.20
N GLY A 31 14.85 -11.62 5.45
CA GLY A 31 15.51 -12.18 6.62
C GLY A 31 15.61 -13.70 6.56
N GLU A 32 14.52 -14.37 6.21
CA GLU A 32 14.50 -15.81 5.97
C GLU A 32 15.39 -16.21 4.79
N GLY A 33 15.33 -15.48 3.68
CA GLY A 33 16.14 -15.75 2.49
C GLY A 33 17.64 -15.59 2.72
N LYS A 34 18.07 -14.65 3.57
CA LYS A 34 19.46 -14.53 4.01
C LYS A 34 19.87 -15.70 4.89
N SER A 35 19.01 -16.09 5.84
CA SER A 35 19.26 -17.23 6.74
C SER A 35 19.40 -18.55 5.97
N GLN A 36 18.54 -18.79 4.97
CA GLN A 36 18.53 -20.01 4.17
C GLN A 36 19.45 -19.96 2.94
N GLN A 37 20.19 -18.85 2.74
CA GLN A 37 20.96 -18.57 1.52
C GLN A 37 20.14 -18.75 0.22
N ASN A 38 18.82 -18.53 0.31
CA ASN A 38 17.89 -18.72 -0.79
C ASN A 38 17.64 -17.39 -1.50
N ALA A 39 18.23 -17.22 -2.68
CA ALA A 39 18.10 -16.02 -3.50
C ALA A 39 16.65 -15.73 -3.90
N ALA A 40 15.84 -16.76 -4.18
CA ALA A 40 14.45 -16.59 -4.59
C ALA A 40 13.60 -15.94 -3.47
N LYS A 41 13.84 -16.33 -2.20
CA LYS A 41 13.17 -15.70 -1.06
C LYS A 41 13.59 -14.24 -0.84
N GLN A 42 14.86 -13.91 -1.14
CA GLN A 42 15.34 -12.53 -1.04
C GLN A 42 14.70 -11.65 -2.12
N GLU A 43 14.58 -12.16 -3.34
CA GLU A 43 13.90 -11.48 -4.45
C GLU A 43 12.40 -11.29 -4.17
N GLU A 44 11.73 -12.33 -3.67
CA GLU A 44 10.32 -12.26 -3.24
C GLU A 44 10.13 -11.17 -2.17
N GLY A 45 11.02 -11.15 -1.17
CA GLY A 45 10.97 -10.15 -0.10
C GLY A 45 11.18 -8.72 -0.63
N MET A 46 12.11 -8.52 -1.57
CA MET A 46 12.32 -7.21 -2.21
C MET A 46 11.09 -6.80 -3.03
N THR A 47 10.49 -7.73 -3.76
CA THR A 47 9.27 -7.49 -4.55
C THR A 47 8.13 -7.06 -3.65
N LYS A 48 7.96 -7.70 -2.49
CA LYS A 48 6.95 -7.32 -1.49
C LYS A 48 7.21 -5.94 -0.87
N ILE A 49 8.47 -5.59 -0.58
CA ILE A 49 8.82 -4.25 -0.08
C ILE A 49 8.45 -3.17 -1.11
N VAL A 50 8.87 -3.35 -2.37
CA VAL A 50 8.59 -2.40 -3.45
C VAL A 50 7.09 -2.33 -3.73
N GLY A 51 6.42 -3.48 -3.83
CA GLY A 51 4.96 -3.54 -4.03
C GLY A 51 4.18 -2.86 -2.91
N GLY A 52 4.57 -3.10 -1.65
CA GLY A 52 3.98 -2.43 -0.49
C GLY A 52 4.18 -0.91 -0.51
N ALA A 53 5.36 -0.43 -0.90
CA ALA A 53 5.64 0.99 -1.05
C ALA A 53 4.77 1.65 -2.14
N ILE A 54 4.58 0.98 -3.28
CA ILE A 54 3.69 1.45 -4.35
C ILE A 54 2.24 1.56 -3.85
N ILE A 55 1.76 0.58 -3.09
CA ILE A 55 0.40 0.61 -2.50
C ILE A 55 0.25 1.78 -1.53
N ILE A 56 1.26 2.07 -0.71
CA ILE A 56 1.23 3.24 0.19
C ILE A 56 1.10 4.53 -0.63
N VAL A 57 1.90 4.69 -1.68
CA VAL A 57 1.83 5.86 -2.57
C VAL A 57 0.45 5.97 -3.23
N ALA A 58 -0.16 4.85 -3.64
CA ALA A 58 -1.52 4.83 -4.15
C ALA A 58 -2.54 5.32 -3.11
N GLY A 59 -2.39 4.91 -1.84
CA GLY A 59 -3.22 5.42 -0.74
C GLY A 59 -3.09 6.94 -0.54
N LEU A 60 -1.88 7.48 -0.67
CA LEU A 60 -1.60 8.91 -0.52
C LEU A 60 -2.09 9.77 -1.69
N VAL A 61 -1.99 9.27 -2.92
CA VAL A 61 -2.19 10.08 -4.13
C VAL A 61 -3.44 9.69 -4.90
N LEU A 62 -3.66 8.39 -5.15
CA LEU A 62 -4.74 7.93 -6.02
C LEU A 62 -6.10 7.94 -5.32
N ILE A 63 -6.17 7.53 -4.05
CA ILE A 63 -7.45 7.47 -3.31
C ILE A 63 -8.09 8.87 -3.16
N PRO A 64 -7.35 9.93 -2.80
CA PRO A 64 -7.92 11.29 -2.77
C PRO A 64 -8.38 11.77 -4.14
N GLN A 65 -7.60 11.53 -5.20
CA GLN A 65 -7.95 11.94 -6.57
C GLN A 65 -9.24 11.27 -7.06
N ILE A 66 -9.44 9.98 -6.75
CA ILE A 66 -10.70 9.29 -7.04
C ILE A 66 -11.86 9.94 -6.29
N GLY A 67 -11.63 10.33 -5.04
CA GLY A 67 -12.61 11.07 -4.24
C GLY A 67 -13.03 12.41 -4.85
N GLU A 68 -12.05 13.18 -5.34
CA GLU A 68 -12.29 14.44 -6.06
C GLU A 68 -13.08 14.21 -7.35
N PHE A 69 -12.71 13.18 -8.13
CA PHE A 69 -13.41 12.84 -9.37
C PHE A 69 -14.88 12.45 -9.14
N ILE A 70 -15.15 11.62 -8.12
CA ILE A 70 -16.51 11.22 -7.74
C ILE A 70 -17.33 12.45 -7.30
N THR A 71 -16.73 13.33 -6.50
CA THR A 71 -17.40 14.54 -6.01
C THR A 71 -17.68 15.52 -7.14
N SER A 72 -16.76 15.64 -8.11
CA SER A 72 -16.93 16.49 -9.29
C SER A 72 -17.99 15.97 -10.26
N SER A 73 -18.15 14.65 -10.38
CA SER A 73 -19.11 14.03 -11.31
C SER A 73 -20.54 13.99 -10.75
N ALA A 74 -20.72 14.26 -9.45
CA ALA A 74 -22.00 14.27 -8.77
C ALA A 74 -22.69 15.65 -8.72
N LYS A 75 -22.07 16.69 -9.30
CA LYS A 75 -22.66 18.02 -9.52
C LYS A 75 -23.20 18.14 -10.94
#